data_AF-A4C9X7-F1
#
_entry.id   AF-A4C9X7-F1
#
_cell.length_a   1.000
_cell.length_b   1.000
_cell.length_c   1.000
_cell.angle_alpha   90.00
_cell.angle_beta   90.00
_cell.angle_gamma   90.00
#
_symmetry.space_group_name_H-M   'P 1'
#
loop_
_entity.id
_entity.type
_entity.pdbx_description
1 polymer ?
#
loop_
_entity_poly.entity_id
_entity_poly.type
_entity_poly.pdbx_seq_one_letter_code
_entity_poly.pdbx_strand_id
1 'polypeptide(L)'
;MRIFQNVKNWLIKHLPVEADIALHENSSFHKWVGYPLLLIFTLIIFITFDLYQKGIYSLNKDLLITTKTLSDFVKFYAFPITALTVPLSLVVMFNRFHSSKQKAKSNRLIEQNNLVNNYFSHFSNFNSYTGTLEVKYKSVGLKLSAQRLYRILFQNCNLMKFDATVQKDCIDIIIHSAFVELEKYRNHIVINSHYTVDKEVIEGVELLWSTRKDSQIYKYLEELKLIIIDLINFQGIINSKEIEKYFYTEYEKSWKKTL
;
A
#
# COMPACT_ATOMS: atom_id res chain seq x y z
N MET A 1 35.58 4.73 -16.42
CA MET A 1 34.12 4.58 -16.23
C MET A 1 33.55 3.26 -16.77
N ARG A 2 33.82 2.85 -18.01
CA ARG A 2 33.24 1.63 -18.64
C ARG A 2 33.50 0.32 -17.88
N ILE A 3 34.69 0.15 -17.30
CA ILE A 3 35.07 -1.06 -16.52
C ILE A 3 34.21 -1.21 -15.26
N PHE A 4 33.97 -0.12 -14.52
CA PHE A 4 33.13 -0.14 -13.33
C PHE A 4 31.67 -0.51 -13.65
N GLN A 5 31.13 0.01 -14.76
CA GLN A 5 29.80 -0.40 -15.24
C GLN A 5 29.75 -1.89 -15.57
N ASN A 6 30.77 -2.42 -16.25
CA ASN A 6 30.83 -3.82 -16.63
C ASN A 6 30.93 -4.75 -15.41
N VAL A 7 31.76 -4.40 -14.43
CA VAL A 7 31.88 -5.14 -13.16
C VAL A 7 30.58 -5.08 -12.38
N LYS A 8 29.94 -3.91 -12.28
CA LYS A 8 28.63 -3.76 -11.63
C LYS A 8 27.56 -4.64 -12.28
N ASN A 9 27.46 -4.60 -13.60
CA ASN A 9 26.47 -5.39 -14.34
C ASN A 9 26.71 -6.89 -14.19
N TRP A 10 27.98 -7.31 -14.19
CA TRP A 10 28.36 -8.68 -13.93
C TRP A 10 27.98 -9.12 -12.50
N LEU A 11 28.27 -8.29 -11.49
CA LEU A 11 27.90 -8.56 -10.09
C LEU A 11 26.37 -8.66 -9.94
N ILE A 12 25.60 -7.76 -10.56
CA ILE A 12 24.13 -7.80 -10.53
C ILE A 12 23.61 -9.11 -11.13
N LYS A 13 24.24 -9.60 -12.21
CA LYS A 13 23.85 -10.84 -12.88
C LYS A 13 24.22 -12.10 -12.08
N HIS A 14 25.32 -12.08 -11.34
CA HIS A 14 25.89 -13.28 -10.70
C HIS A 14 25.73 -13.34 -9.17
N LEU A 15 25.29 -12.25 -8.52
CA LEU A 15 24.93 -12.22 -7.09
C LEU A 15 23.42 -11.99 -6.81
N PRO A 16 22.45 -12.41 -7.66
CA PRO A 16 21.06 -12.25 -7.31
C PRO A 16 20.74 -13.16 -6.11
N VAL A 17 20.45 -12.53 -4.98
CA VAL A 17 19.83 -13.17 -3.82
C VAL A 17 18.32 -13.11 -4.01
N GLU A 18 17.69 -14.27 -4.09
CA GLU A 18 16.24 -14.42 -4.23
C GLU A 18 15.63 -14.43 -2.83
N ALA A 19 14.59 -13.63 -2.62
CA ALA A 19 13.92 -13.53 -1.32
C ALA A 19 12.91 -14.67 -1.09
N ASP A 20 12.49 -15.32 -2.17
CA ASP A 20 11.28 -16.16 -2.21
C ASP A 20 11.55 -17.63 -1.90
N ILE A 21 12.83 -18.00 -1.86
CA ILE A 21 13.32 -19.34 -1.56
C ILE A 21 14.24 -19.30 -0.35
N ALA A 22 14.44 -20.45 0.28
CA ALA A 22 15.37 -20.53 1.40
C ALA A 22 16.79 -20.19 0.95
N LEU A 23 17.61 -19.64 1.86
CA LEU A 23 18.97 -19.22 1.51
C LEU A 23 19.82 -20.38 0.95
N HIS A 24 19.65 -21.56 1.53
CA HIS A 24 20.34 -22.78 1.12
C HIS A 24 19.82 -23.37 -0.20
N GLU A 25 18.71 -22.88 -0.75
CA GLU A 25 18.20 -23.26 -2.08
C GLU A 25 18.70 -22.28 -3.16
N ASN A 26 19.25 -21.13 -2.75
CA ASN A 26 19.65 -20.09 -3.67
C ASN A 26 20.88 -20.51 -4.51
N SER A 27 20.77 -20.43 -5.84
CA SER A 27 21.87 -20.79 -6.76
C SER A 27 23.12 -19.94 -6.54
N SER A 28 22.96 -18.64 -6.25
CA SER A 28 24.08 -17.74 -5.98
C SER A 28 24.77 -18.10 -4.67
N PHE A 29 24.01 -18.49 -3.63
CA PHE A 29 24.60 -18.97 -2.37
C PHE A 29 25.47 -20.22 -2.61
N HIS A 30 24.97 -21.20 -3.36
CA HIS A 30 25.79 -22.38 -3.72
C HIS A 30 27.05 -22.01 -4.51
N LYS A 31 26.93 -21.11 -5.49
CA LYS A 31 28.07 -20.73 -6.34
C LYS A 31 29.19 -20.04 -5.58
N TRP A 32 28.83 -19.14 -4.66
CA TRP A 32 29.77 -18.25 -4.00
C TRP A 32 30.20 -18.72 -2.60
N VAL A 33 29.43 -19.60 -1.99
CA VAL A 33 29.70 -20.15 -0.66
C VAL A 33 29.85 -21.67 -0.71
N GLY A 34 28.86 -22.37 -1.27
CA GLY A 34 28.83 -23.84 -1.30
C GLY A 34 30.04 -24.45 -2.02
N TYR A 35 30.27 -24.11 -3.29
CA TYR A 35 31.37 -24.67 -4.06
C TYR A 35 32.75 -24.29 -3.50
N PRO A 36 33.03 -23.04 -3.08
CA PRO A 36 34.30 -22.73 -2.43
C PRO A 36 34.52 -23.48 -1.11
N LEU A 37 33.49 -23.63 -0.27
CA LEU A 37 33.60 -24.44 0.95
C LEU A 37 33.88 -25.91 0.63
N LEU A 38 33.18 -26.47 -0.35
CA LEU A 38 33.40 -27.83 -0.81
C LEU A 38 34.84 -28.02 -1.33
N LEU A 39 35.32 -27.08 -2.14
CA LEU A 39 36.69 -27.10 -2.67
C LEU A 39 37.72 -27.07 -1.54
N ILE A 40 37.58 -26.18 -0.56
CA ILE A 40 38.49 -26.11 0.58
C ILE A 40 38.43 -27.40 1.40
N PHE A 41 37.23 -27.93 1.64
CA PHE A 41 37.05 -29.19 2.34
C PHE A 41 37.75 -30.36 1.63
N THR A 42 37.62 -30.46 0.30
CA THR A 42 38.34 -31.48 -0.47
C THR A 42 39.86 -31.29 -0.41
N LEU A 43 40.35 -30.05 -0.45
CA LEU A 43 41.78 -29.74 -0.28
C LEU A 43 42.32 -30.22 1.06
N ILE A 44 41.58 -29.98 2.14
CA ILE A 44 41.96 -30.45 3.49
C ILE A 44 42.05 -31.97 3.50
N ILE A 45 41.09 -32.68 2.92
CA ILE A 45 41.12 -34.15 2.82
C ILE A 45 42.35 -34.61 2.05
N PHE A 46 42.62 -34.05 0.87
CA PHE A 46 43.78 -34.44 0.05
C PHE A 46 45.12 -34.19 0.75
N ILE A 47 45.27 -33.03 1.38
CA ILE A 47 46.49 -32.69 2.16
C ILE A 47 46.65 -33.68 3.31
N THR A 48 45.58 -33.96 4.06
CA THR A 48 45.64 -34.90 5.19
C THR A 48 46.03 -36.31 4.73
N PHE A 49 45.47 -36.75 3.60
CA PHE A 49 45.77 -38.07 3.03
C PHE A 49 47.21 -38.17 2.52
N ASP A 50 47.72 -37.14 1.83
CA ASP A 50 49.12 -37.08 1.38
C ASP A 50 50.11 -37.10 2.57
N LEU A 51 49.80 -36.37 3.64
CA LEU A 51 50.61 -36.36 4.86
C LEU A 51 50.57 -37.69 5.62
N TYR A 52 49.44 -38.39 5.57
CA TYR A 52 49.32 -39.75 6.09
C TYR A 52 50.17 -40.74 5.30
N GLN A 53 50.12 -40.71 3.96
CA GLN A 53 50.95 -41.58 3.12
C GLN A 53 52.45 -41.34 3.32
N LYS A 54 52.85 -40.08 3.54
CA LYS A 54 54.23 -39.70 3.85
C LYS A 54 54.69 -40.11 5.27
N GLY A 55 53.80 -40.70 6.07
CA GLY A 55 54.10 -41.14 7.44
C GLY A 55 54.34 -39.99 8.42
N ILE A 56 53.98 -38.76 8.03
CA ILE A 56 54.07 -37.56 8.87
C ILE A 56 52.98 -37.62 9.93
N TYR A 57 51.77 -38.04 9.54
CA TYR A 57 50.69 -38.39 10.45
C TYR A 57 50.51 -39.91 10.47
N SER A 58 50.46 -40.49 11.67
CA SER A 58 50.19 -41.91 11.90
C SER A 58 49.16 -42.03 13.01
N LEU A 59 48.11 -42.81 12.78
CA LEU A 59 47.11 -43.14 13.80
C LEU A 59 47.68 -44.00 14.95
N ASN A 60 48.82 -44.65 14.72
CA ASN A 60 49.44 -45.59 15.66
C ASN A 60 50.64 -44.99 16.42
N LYS A 61 51.01 -43.73 16.16
CA LYS A 61 52.01 -43.01 16.98
C LYS A 61 51.25 -42.18 17.98
N ASP A 62 51.63 -42.26 19.27
CA ASP A 62 51.19 -41.32 20.28
C ASP A 62 51.30 -39.91 19.70
N LEU A 63 50.17 -39.21 19.63
CA LEU A 63 50.03 -37.93 18.95
C LEU A 63 50.69 -36.86 19.82
N LEU A 64 52.02 -36.93 19.91
CA LEU A 64 52.86 -36.04 20.68
C LEU A 64 52.89 -34.70 19.95
N ILE A 65 52.21 -33.72 20.54
CA ILE A 65 52.27 -32.33 20.10
C ILE A 65 53.68 -31.84 20.40
N THR A 66 54.52 -31.79 19.37
CA THR A 66 55.90 -31.29 19.42
C THR A 66 55.99 -30.02 18.58
N THR A 67 57.04 -29.24 18.78
CA THR A 67 57.30 -28.05 17.96
C THR A 67 57.40 -28.37 16.47
N LYS A 68 57.90 -29.57 16.13
CA LYS A 68 58.00 -30.05 14.75
C LYS A 68 56.62 -30.37 14.14
N THR A 69 55.77 -31.11 14.85
CA THR A 69 54.42 -31.44 14.35
C THR A 69 53.52 -30.19 14.26
N LEU A 70 53.71 -29.21 15.14
CA LEU A 70 53.05 -27.90 15.05
C LEU A 70 53.54 -27.09 13.84
N SER A 71 54.86 -27.05 13.59
CA SER A 71 55.42 -26.36 12.43
C SER A 71 54.95 -26.96 11.11
N ASP A 72 54.88 -28.29 11.02
CA ASP A 72 54.36 -29.00 9.86
C ASP A 72 52.86 -28.72 9.67
N PHE A 73 52.06 -28.73 10.75
CA PHE A 73 50.64 -28.36 10.69
C PHE A 73 50.44 -26.96 10.10
N VAL A 74 51.16 -25.96 10.62
CA VAL A 74 51.08 -24.58 10.11
C VAL A 74 51.49 -24.53 8.63
N LYS A 75 52.55 -25.23 8.25
CA LYS A 75 53.04 -25.25 6.86
C LYS A 75 52.02 -25.81 5.88
N PHE A 76 51.29 -26.86 6.23
CA PHE A 76 50.37 -27.53 5.32
C PHE A 76 48.93 -27.02 5.39
N TYR A 77 48.46 -26.56 6.57
CA TYR A 77 47.07 -26.14 6.75
C TYR A 77 46.87 -24.61 6.78
N ALA A 78 47.92 -23.80 6.81
CA ALA A 78 47.75 -22.34 6.81
C ALA A 78 46.93 -21.84 5.61
N PHE A 79 47.17 -22.36 4.40
CA PHE A 79 46.44 -21.94 3.21
C PHE A 79 44.95 -22.33 3.25
N PRO A 80 44.57 -23.62 3.45
CA PRO A 80 43.16 -23.99 3.56
C PRO A 80 42.41 -23.24 4.67
N ILE A 81 43.04 -23.05 5.84
CA ILE A 81 42.45 -22.32 6.96
C ILE A 81 42.23 -20.84 6.58
N THR A 82 43.23 -20.20 5.97
CA THR A 82 43.11 -18.81 5.53
C THR A 82 42.07 -18.67 4.42
N ALA A 83 41.99 -19.65 3.50
CA ALA A 83 41.02 -19.66 2.41
C ALA A 83 39.57 -19.71 2.91
N LEU A 84 39.28 -20.28 4.10
CA LEU A 84 37.95 -20.30 4.69
C LEU A 84 37.40 -18.90 5.02
N THR A 85 38.27 -17.91 5.22
CA THR A 85 37.85 -16.55 5.59
C THR A 85 36.93 -15.92 4.53
N VAL A 86 37.16 -16.21 3.26
CA VAL A 86 36.38 -15.68 2.13
C VAL A 86 34.96 -16.23 2.10
N PRO A 87 34.71 -17.55 1.97
CA PRO A 87 33.35 -18.08 1.96
C PRO A 87 32.61 -17.83 3.28
N LEU A 88 33.28 -17.86 4.43
CA LEU A 88 32.63 -17.55 5.72
C LEU A 88 32.14 -16.09 5.76
N SER A 89 32.94 -15.15 5.27
CA SER A 89 32.52 -13.74 5.16
C SER A 89 31.35 -13.60 4.18
N LEU A 90 31.38 -14.33 3.06
CA LEU A 90 30.29 -14.36 2.08
C LEU A 90 29.01 -14.97 2.67
N VAL A 91 29.08 -16.01 3.51
CA VAL A 91 27.91 -16.57 4.22
C VAL A 91 27.18 -15.48 4.97
N VAL A 92 27.91 -14.71 5.80
CA VAL A 92 27.33 -13.64 6.61
C VAL A 92 26.72 -12.56 5.72
N MET A 93 27.41 -12.18 4.64
CA MET A 93 26.94 -11.18 3.68
C MET A 93 25.67 -11.62 2.95
N PHE A 94 25.64 -12.85 2.43
CA PHE A 94 24.45 -13.42 1.77
C PHE A 94 23.27 -13.52 2.73
N ASN A 95 23.50 -13.95 3.97
CA ASN A 95 22.45 -14.02 4.97
C ASN A 95 21.84 -12.64 5.25
N ARG A 96 22.68 -11.61 5.44
CA ARG A 96 22.22 -10.22 5.65
C ARG A 96 21.40 -9.70 4.47
N PHE A 97 21.86 -9.95 3.24
CA PHE A 97 21.12 -9.52 2.05
C PHE A 97 19.80 -10.27 1.86
N HIS A 98 19.79 -11.57 2.14
CA HIS A 98 18.59 -12.39 2.06
C HIS A 98 17.54 -11.94 3.08
N SER A 99 17.92 -11.81 4.35
CA SER A 99 17.03 -11.29 5.40
C SER A 99 16.55 -9.87 5.10
N SER A 100 17.42 -8.99 4.59
CA SER A 100 17.03 -7.62 4.20
C SER A 100 16.01 -7.62 3.07
N LYS A 101 16.20 -8.42 2.02
CA LYS A 101 15.23 -8.53 0.92
C LYS A 101 13.91 -9.15 1.35
N GLN A 102 13.95 -10.20 2.17
CA GLN A 102 12.74 -10.81 2.73
C GLN A 102 11.95 -9.81 3.57
N LYS A 103 12.64 -9.05 4.43
CA LYS A 103 12.02 -7.99 5.22
C LYS A 103 11.42 -6.90 4.35
N ALA A 104 12.11 -6.45 3.30
CA ALA A 104 11.58 -5.47 2.37
C ALA A 104 10.32 -5.97 1.63
N LYS A 105 10.31 -7.23 1.19
CA LYS A 105 9.14 -7.85 0.57
C LYS A 105 7.99 -8.00 1.56
N SER A 106 8.26 -8.44 2.79
CA SER A 106 7.28 -8.55 3.86
C SER A 106 6.66 -7.19 4.19
N ASN A 107 7.47 -6.14 4.36
CA ASN A 107 6.98 -4.79 4.60
C ASN A 107 6.08 -4.30 3.46
N ARG A 108 6.47 -4.53 2.19
CA ARG A 108 5.65 -4.16 1.04
C ARG A 108 4.29 -4.86 1.04
N LEU A 109 4.24 -6.14 1.40
CA LEU A 109 2.98 -6.89 1.50
C LEU A 109 2.11 -6.38 2.66
N ILE A 110 2.73 -6.05 3.80
CA ILE A 110 2.04 -5.45 4.95
C ILE A 110 1.46 -4.08 4.57
N GLU A 111 2.23 -3.23 3.89
CA GLU A 111 1.77 -1.93 3.41
C GLU A 111 0.58 -2.07 2.45
N GLN A 112 0.66 -3.00 1.49
CA GLN A 112 -0.45 -3.30 0.58
C GLN A 112 -1.70 -3.79 1.33
N ASN A 113 -1.53 -4.67 2.31
CA ASN A 113 -2.64 -5.17 3.13
C ASN A 113 -3.26 -4.02 3.96
N ASN A 114 -2.43 -3.17 4.56
CA ASN A 114 -2.89 -2.00 5.30
C ASN A 114 -3.69 -1.03 4.42
N LEU A 115 -3.27 -0.79 3.17
CA LEU A 115 -4.03 0.05 2.23
C LEU A 115 -5.43 -0.51 1.96
N VAL A 116 -5.52 -1.82 1.71
CA VAL A 116 -6.80 -2.51 1.48
C VAL A 116 -7.68 -2.45 2.73
N ASN A 117 -7.13 -2.73 3.91
CA ASN A 117 -7.86 -2.67 5.17
C ASN A 117 -8.35 -1.25 5.47
N ASN A 118 -7.52 -0.23 5.24
CA ASN A 118 -7.90 1.16 5.43
C ASN A 118 -9.06 1.54 4.48
N TYR A 119 -8.99 1.14 3.20
CA TYR A 119 -10.07 1.39 2.24
C TYR A 119 -11.40 0.78 2.71
N PHE A 120 -11.42 -0.51 3.06
CA PHE A 120 -12.66 -1.18 3.47
C PHE A 120 -13.17 -0.69 4.82
N SER A 121 -12.29 -0.42 5.78
CA SER A 121 -12.66 0.13 7.08
C SER A 121 -13.28 1.52 6.93
N HIS A 122 -12.66 2.38 6.11
CA HIS A 122 -13.17 3.73 5.85
C HIS A 122 -14.52 3.69 5.12
N PHE A 123 -14.67 2.85 4.09
CA PHE A 123 -15.96 2.64 3.42
C PHE A 123 -17.04 2.10 4.36
N SER A 124 -16.71 1.13 5.22
CA SER A 124 -17.63 0.58 6.21
C SER A 124 -18.11 1.66 7.19
N ASN A 125 -17.20 2.52 7.66
CA ASN A 125 -17.54 3.64 8.55
C ASN A 125 -18.42 4.67 7.84
N PHE A 126 -18.11 4.99 6.58
CA PHE A 126 -18.93 5.89 5.78
C PHE A 126 -20.33 5.32 5.54
N ASN A 127 -20.45 4.03 5.22
CA ASN A 127 -21.74 3.36 5.02
C ASN A 127 -22.60 3.36 6.30
N SER A 128 -22.00 3.10 7.45
CA SER A 128 -22.68 3.24 8.74
C SER A 128 -23.13 4.68 8.98
N TYR A 129 -22.28 5.66 8.66
CA TYR A 129 -22.58 7.08 8.80
C TYR A 129 -23.75 7.51 7.91
N THR A 130 -23.80 7.09 6.64
CA THR A 130 -24.94 7.37 5.76
C THR A 130 -26.24 6.79 6.32
N GLY A 131 -26.20 5.59 6.92
CA GLY A 131 -27.37 5.02 7.59
C GLY A 131 -27.86 5.88 8.78
N THR A 132 -26.95 6.50 9.54
CA THR A 132 -27.34 7.44 10.59
C THR A 132 -28.00 8.71 10.05
N LEU A 133 -27.55 9.20 8.89
CA LEU A 133 -28.15 10.36 8.22
C LEU A 133 -29.55 10.05 7.69
N GLU A 134 -29.76 8.87 7.10
CA GLU A 134 -31.10 8.44 6.66
C GLU A 134 -32.11 8.42 7.83
N VAL A 135 -31.67 7.99 9.01
CA VAL A 135 -32.49 8.03 10.23
C VAL A 135 -32.78 9.47 10.66
N LYS A 136 -31.76 10.34 10.64
CA LYS A 136 -31.88 11.76 11.00
C LYS A 136 -32.88 12.50 10.09
N TYR A 137 -32.82 12.24 8.79
CA TYR A 137 -33.64 12.90 7.75
C TYR A 137 -34.82 12.05 7.27
N LYS A 138 -35.29 11.10 8.09
CA LYS A 138 -36.42 10.23 7.75
C LYS A 138 -37.71 10.99 7.43
N SER A 139 -37.91 12.15 8.05
CA SER A 139 -39.09 13.02 7.84
C SER A 139 -39.23 13.52 6.40
N VAL A 140 -38.11 13.65 5.68
CA VAL A 140 -38.06 14.08 4.28
C VAL A 140 -37.81 12.91 3.32
N GLY A 141 -37.89 11.67 3.82
CA GLY A 141 -37.76 10.46 3.02
C GLY A 141 -36.38 10.27 2.38
N LEU A 142 -35.32 10.74 3.04
CA LEU A 142 -33.94 10.61 2.56
C LEU A 142 -33.55 9.14 2.41
N LYS A 143 -32.97 8.79 1.24
CA LYS A 143 -32.21 7.56 1.04
C LYS A 143 -30.85 7.89 0.42
N LEU A 144 -29.81 7.22 0.86
CA LEU A 144 -28.43 7.47 0.46
C LEU A 144 -27.81 6.20 -0.11
N SER A 145 -27.31 6.29 -1.34
CA SER A 145 -26.46 5.26 -1.92
C SER A 145 -25.01 5.49 -1.46
N ALA A 146 -24.64 4.87 -0.33
CA ALA A 146 -23.30 4.98 0.24
C ALA A 146 -22.19 4.66 -0.78
N GLN A 147 -22.39 3.63 -1.61
CA GLN A 147 -21.42 3.25 -2.64
C GLN A 147 -21.21 4.34 -3.70
N ARG A 148 -22.29 4.98 -4.16
CA ARG A 148 -22.21 6.04 -5.17
C ARG A 148 -21.59 7.30 -4.57
N LEU A 149 -22.06 7.72 -3.40
CA LEU A 149 -21.53 8.89 -2.69
C LEU A 149 -20.06 8.72 -2.35
N TYR A 150 -19.64 7.53 -1.91
CA TYR A 150 -18.23 7.27 -1.59
C TYR A 150 -17.33 7.39 -2.82
N ARG A 151 -17.77 6.91 -3.99
CA ARG A 151 -17.01 7.05 -5.23
C ARG A 151 -16.89 8.50 -5.69
N ILE A 152 -17.90 9.32 -5.41
CA ILE A 152 -17.91 10.74 -5.77
C ILE A 152 -17.05 11.55 -4.80
N LEU A 153 -17.18 11.33 -3.49
CA LEU A 153 -16.43 12.07 -2.48
C LEU A 153 -14.96 11.67 -2.45
N PHE A 154 -14.65 10.38 -2.57
CA PHE A 154 -13.30 9.83 -2.42
C PHE A 154 -12.75 9.26 -3.74
N GLN A 155 -12.73 10.09 -4.80
CA GLN A 155 -12.27 9.67 -6.14
C GLN A 155 -10.83 9.13 -6.16
N ASN A 156 -9.99 9.62 -5.24
CA ASN A 156 -8.61 9.21 -5.10
C ASN A 156 -8.40 7.94 -4.25
N CYS A 157 -9.46 7.41 -3.63
CA CYS A 157 -9.42 6.17 -2.88
C CYS A 157 -9.65 4.95 -3.77
N ASN A 158 -8.69 4.04 -3.78
CA ASN A 158 -8.82 2.72 -4.39
C ASN A 158 -7.98 1.69 -3.61
N LEU A 159 -8.00 0.43 -4.04
CA LEU A 159 -7.29 -0.67 -3.35
C LEU A 159 -5.76 -0.48 -3.33
N MET A 160 -5.21 0.35 -4.21
CA MET A 160 -3.77 0.60 -4.36
C MET A 160 -3.34 1.94 -3.76
N LYS A 161 -4.28 2.83 -3.45
CA LYS A 161 -4.03 4.17 -2.90
C LYS A 161 -5.19 4.56 -1.99
N PHE A 162 -4.90 4.80 -0.72
CA PHE A 162 -5.87 5.33 0.23
C PHE A 162 -5.62 6.82 0.45
N ASP A 163 -6.62 7.63 0.19
CA ASP A 163 -6.57 9.10 0.29
C ASP A 163 -7.95 9.63 0.70
N ALA A 164 -8.14 9.88 1.99
CA ALA A 164 -9.41 10.33 2.56
C ALA A 164 -9.62 11.86 2.43
N THR A 165 -8.98 12.48 1.45
CA THR A 165 -9.26 13.87 1.06
C THR A 165 -10.38 13.93 0.02
N VAL A 166 -11.26 14.91 0.17
CA VAL A 166 -12.32 15.22 -0.81
C VAL A 166 -11.83 16.33 -1.73
N GLN A 167 -12.09 16.21 -3.03
CA GLN A 167 -11.72 17.23 -4.02
C GLN A 167 -12.85 18.26 -4.20
N LYS A 168 -12.46 19.50 -4.52
CA LYS A 168 -13.40 20.61 -4.76
C LYS A 168 -14.32 20.34 -5.96
N ASP A 169 -13.79 19.72 -7.00
CA ASP A 169 -14.54 19.31 -8.19
C ASP A 169 -15.75 18.43 -7.84
N CYS A 170 -15.64 17.57 -6.81
CA CYS A 170 -16.77 16.75 -6.34
C CYS A 170 -17.90 17.62 -5.76
N ILE A 171 -17.55 18.69 -5.06
CA ILE A 171 -18.50 19.65 -4.51
C ILE A 171 -19.18 20.44 -5.63
N ASP A 172 -18.41 20.84 -6.64
CA ASP A 172 -18.95 21.52 -7.81
C ASP A 172 -19.98 20.65 -8.53
N ILE A 173 -19.71 19.35 -8.69
CA ILE A 173 -20.66 18.38 -9.25
C ILE A 173 -21.95 18.32 -8.42
N ILE A 174 -21.83 18.20 -7.09
CA ILE A 174 -23.00 18.10 -6.18
C ILE A 174 -23.83 19.39 -6.25
N ILE A 175 -23.19 20.56 -6.16
CA ILE A 175 -23.86 21.86 -6.24
C ILE A 175 -24.51 22.03 -7.62
N HIS A 176 -23.77 21.79 -8.70
CA HIS A 176 -24.29 21.94 -10.05
C HIS A 176 -25.52 21.06 -10.29
N SER A 177 -25.46 19.77 -9.91
CA SER A 177 -26.59 18.85 -10.03
C SER A 177 -27.81 19.33 -9.23
N ALA A 178 -27.62 19.85 -8.02
CA ALA A 178 -28.72 20.40 -7.22
C ALA A 178 -29.40 21.62 -7.87
N PHE A 179 -28.61 22.54 -8.43
CA PHE A 179 -29.13 23.75 -9.08
C PHE A 179 -29.72 23.49 -10.47
N VAL A 180 -29.23 22.49 -11.21
CA VAL A 180 -29.86 22.04 -12.47
C VAL A 180 -31.26 21.48 -12.21
N GLU A 181 -31.45 20.69 -11.16
CA GLU A 181 -32.78 20.18 -10.80
C GLU A 181 -33.72 21.32 -10.37
N LEU A 182 -33.22 22.32 -9.65
CA LEU A 182 -33.97 23.53 -9.31
C LEU A 182 -34.45 24.28 -10.56
N GLU A 183 -33.60 24.42 -11.57
CA GLU A 183 -33.97 25.09 -12.82
C GLU A 183 -35.05 24.31 -13.59
N LYS A 184 -34.92 22.98 -13.68
CA LYS A 184 -35.96 22.11 -14.26
C LYS A 184 -37.30 22.27 -13.54
N TYR A 185 -37.25 22.30 -12.21
CA TYR A 185 -38.42 22.50 -11.37
C TYR A 185 -39.11 23.84 -11.69
N ARG A 186 -38.36 24.96 -11.72
CA ARG A 186 -38.92 26.29 -12.01
C ARG A 186 -39.60 26.34 -13.37
N ASN A 187 -38.95 25.79 -14.39
CA ASN A 187 -39.51 25.71 -15.73
C ASN A 187 -40.82 24.90 -15.74
N HIS A 188 -40.90 23.81 -14.97
CA HIS A 188 -42.12 23.01 -14.89
C HIS A 188 -43.28 23.73 -14.17
N ILE A 189 -43.03 24.46 -13.08
CA ILE A 189 -44.07 25.26 -12.42
C ILE A 189 -44.65 26.30 -13.39
N VAL A 190 -43.79 27.02 -14.11
CA VAL A 190 -44.20 28.07 -15.04
C VAL A 190 -45.15 27.52 -16.11
N ILE A 191 -44.91 26.27 -16.56
CA ILE A 191 -45.70 25.65 -17.63
C ILE A 191 -46.98 25.00 -17.09
N ASN A 192 -46.91 24.29 -15.94
CA ASN A 192 -47.94 23.32 -15.54
C ASN A 192 -48.68 23.66 -14.23
N SER A 193 -48.31 24.75 -13.52
CA SER A 193 -48.90 25.16 -12.23
C SER A 193 -48.84 24.11 -11.09
N HIS A 194 -48.20 22.96 -11.30
CA HIS A 194 -47.83 21.98 -10.29
C HIS A 194 -46.63 21.16 -10.78
N TYR A 195 -45.86 20.61 -9.84
CA TYR A 195 -44.84 19.60 -10.14
C TYR A 195 -44.82 18.53 -9.04
N THR A 196 -44.96 17.27 -9.43
CA THR A 196 -44.79 16.11 -8.54
C THR A 196 -43.53 15.39 -8.94
N VAL A 197 -42.53 15.40 -8.05
CA VAL A 197 -41.30 14.63 -8.21
C VAL A 197 -41.50 13.30 -7.50
N ASP A 198 -41.68 12.23 -8.26
CA ASP A 198 -41.93 10.92 -7.66
C ASP A 198 -40.66 10.23 -7.10
N LYS A 199 -39.45 10.79 -7.37
CA LYS A 199 -38.14 10.48 -6.77
C LYS A 199 -37.05 11.31 -7.45
N GLU A 200 -36.29 12.11 -6.70
CA GLU A 200 -35.11 12.81 -7.21
C GLU A 200 -33.85 12.10 -6.72
N VAL A 201 -32.94 11.73 -7.63
CA VAL A 201 -31.64 11.10 -7.32
C VAL A 201 -30.51 12.04 -7.73
N ILE A 202 -30.02 12.84 -6.78
CA ILE A 202 -28.86 13.71 -6.97
C ILE A 202 -27.62 12.94 -6.50
N GLU A 203 -26.91 12.32 -7.45
CA GLU A 203 -25.60 11.72 -7.20
C GLU A 203 -25.53 10.71 -6.03
N GLY A 204 -26.60 9.95 -5.83
CA GLY A 204 -26.71 8.98 -4.73
C GLY A 204 -27.40 9.53 -3.49
N VAL A 205 -27.83 10.78 -3.49
CA VAL A 205 -28.82 11.34 -2.57
C VAL A 205 -30.20 11.21 -3.21
N GLU A 206 -31.06 10.38 -2.64
CA GLU A 206 -32.46 10.27 -3.06
C GLU A 206 -33.37 10.97 -2.06
N LEU A 207 -34.21 11.88 -2.54
CA LEU A 207 -35.15 12.62 -1.71
C LEU A 207 -36.56 12.52 -2.27
N LEU A 208 -37.53 12.26 -1.39
CA LEU A 208 -38.94 12.19 -1.73
C LEU A 208 -39.60 13.52 -1.39
N TRP A 209 -40.03 14.26 -2.40
CA TRP A 209 -40.67 15.55 -2.18
C TRP A 209 -41.72 15.87 -3.25
N SER A 210 -42.85 16.41 -2.82
CA SER A 210 -43.90 16.91 -3.72
C SER A 210 -44.39 18.26 -3.22
N THR A 211 -44.68 19.18 -4.14
CA THR A 211 -45.07 20.54 -3.76
C THR A 211 -45.85 21.26 -4.88
N ARG A 212 -46.66 22.24 -4.48
CA ARG A 212 -47.42 23.13 -5.36
C ARG A 212 -47.05 24.61 -5.18
N LYS A 213 -46.05 24.95 -4.34
CA LYS A 213 -45.76 26.33 -3.93
C LYS A 213 -44.26 26.61 -3.88
N ASP A 214 -43.86 27.77 -4.39
CA ASP A 214 -42.46 28.21 -4.42
C ASP A 214 -41.79 28.23 -3.04
N SER A 215 -42.52 28.61 -1.98
CA SER A 215 -41.99 28.66 -0.61
C SER A 215 -41.52 27.31 -0.07
N GLN A 216 -42.01 26.19 -0.62
CA GLN A 216 -41.57 24.86 -0.22
C GLN A 216 -40.27 24.43 -0.94
N ILE A 217 -39.93 25.06 -2.07
CA ILE A 217 -38.65 24.83 -2.79
C ILE A 217 -37.48 25.38 -1.99
N TYR A 218 -37.63 26.58 -1.45
CA TYR A 218 -36.64 27.17 -0.56
C TYR A 218 -36.36 26.26 0.63
N LYS A 219 -37.42 25.66 1.20
CA LYS A 219 -37.29 24.69 2.29
C LYS A 219 -36.55 23.42 1.84
N TYR A 220 -36.85 22.89 0.66
CA TYR A 220 -36.15 21.74 0.10
C TYR A 220 -34.65 21.99 -0.08
N LEU A 221 -34.27 23.15 -0.62
CA LEU A 221 -32.88 23.49 -0.89
C LEU A 221 -32.07 23.73 0.39
N GLU A 222 -32.70 24.32 1.42
CA GLU A 222 -32.07 24.43 2.75
C GLU A 222 -31.90 23.04 3.39
N GLU A 223 -32.87 22.13 3.28
CA GLU A 223 -32.70 20.74 3.77
C GLU A 223 -31.59 20.01 3.02
N LEU A 224 -31.55 20.12 1.68
CA LEU A 224 -30.51 19.51 0.86
C LEU A 224 -29.12 20.04 1.21
N LYS A 225 -29.00 21.36 1.44
CA LYS A 225 -27.78 22.00 1.92
C LYS A 225 -27.32 21.43 3.26
N LEU A 226 -28.23 21.27 4.22
CA LEU A 226 -27.91 20.67 5.52
C LEU A 226 -27.45 19.21 5.38
N ILE A 227 -28.09 18.42 4.52
CA ILE A 227 -27.70 17.03 4.25
C ILE A 227 -26.30 16.96 3.64
N ILE A 228 -25.98 17.84 2.69
CA ILE A 228 -24.64 17.89 2.07
C ILE A 228 -23.57 18.31 3.08
N ILE A 229 -23.87 19.29 3.94
CA ILE A 229 -22.96 19.70 5.02
C ILE A 229 -22.66 18.54 5.96
N ASP A 230 -23.69 17.81 6.39
CA ASP A 230 -23.51 16.63 7.23
C ASP A 230 -22.65 15.56 6.52
N LEU A 231 -22.89 15.29 5.23
CA LEU A 231 -22.07 14.37 4.45
C LEU A 231 -20.58 14.78 4.40
N ILE A 232 -20.30 16.08 4.25
CA ILE A 232 -18.93 16.65 4.23
C ILE A 232 -18.30 16.67 5.63
N ASN A 233 -19.13 16.65 6.68
CA ASN A 233 -18.70 16.58 8.08
C ASN A 233 -18.48 15.14 8.59
N PHE A 234 -18.51 14.15 7.69
CA PHE A 234 -18.06 12.81 8.04
C PHE A 234 -16.62 12.85 8.60
N GLN A 235 -16.45 12.32 9.82
CA GLN A 235 -15.17 12.38 10.56
C GLN A 235 -14.00 11.74 9.80
N GLY A 236 -14.26 10.84 8.85
CA GLY A 236 -13.23 10.23 8.01
C GLY A 236 -12.60 11.17 6.98
N ILE A 237 -13.18 12.35 6.73
CA ILE A 237 -12.65 13.32 5.76
C ILE A 237 -11.52 14.15 6.41
N ILE A 238 -10.33 14.11 5.83
CA ILE A 238 -9.14 14.81 6.35
C ILE A 238 -9.28 16.33 6.21
N ASN A 239 -9.82 16.80 5.10
CA ASN A 239 -9.93 18.23 4.76
C ASN A 239 -11.37 18.78 4.90
N SER A 240 -12.16 18.22 5.83
CA SER A 240 -13.60 18.52 5.98
C SER A 240 -13.88 20.01 6.12
N LYS A 241 -13.14 20.72 6.98
CA LYS A 241 -13.30 22.17 7.19
C LYS A 241 -13.02 23.02 5.96
N GLU A 242 -12.03 22.63 5.15
CA GLU A 242 -11.72 23.34 3.90
C GLU A 242 -12.86 23.17 2.90
N ILE A 243 -13.36 21.94 2.78
CA ILE A 243 -14.42 21.56 1.85
C ILE A 243 -15.76 22.15 2.27
N GLU A 244 -16.06 22.18 3.56
CA GLU A 244 -17.25 22.85 4.10
C GLU A 244 -17.24 24.35 3.75
N LYS A 245 -16.11 25.04 3.99
CA LYS A 245 -15.98 26.46 3.63
C LYS A 245 -16.14 26.70 2.12
N TYR A 246 -15.57 25.81 1.31
CA TYR A 246 -15.71 25.86 -0.14
C TYR A 246 -17.17 25.67 -0.57
N PHE A 247 -17.85 24.67 0.00
CA PHE A 247 -19.27 24.40 -0.25
C PHE A 247 -20.14 25.63 0.04
N TYR A 248 -20.00 26.27 1.21
CA TYR A 248 -20.77 27.48 1.51
C TYR A 248 -20.53 28.60 0.49
N THR A 249 -19.26 28.80 0.09
CA THR A 249 -18.89 29.86 -0.86
C THR A 249 -19.54 29.62 -2.23
N GLU A 250 -19.45 28.41 -2.77
CA GLU A 250 -20.00 28.09 -4.09
C GLU A 250 -21.53 27.94 -4.08
N TYR A 251 -22.09 27.45 -2.98
CA TYR A 251 -23.54 27.38 -2.80
C TYR A 251 -24.15 28.78 -2.80
N GLU A 252 -23.59 29.73 -2.03
CA GLU A 252 -24.07 31.13 -2.00
C GLU A 252 -23.93 31.82 -3.36
N LYS A 253 -22.83 31.58 -4.08
CA LYS A 253 -22.64 32.10 -5.44
C LYS A 253 -23.71 31.58 -6.40
N SER A 254 -23.99 30.28 -6.35
CA SER A 254 -25.00 29.63 -7.20
C SER A 254 -26.39 30.13 -6.85
N TRP A 255 -26.69 30.23 -5.55
CA TRP A 255 -27.94 30.78 -5.03
C TRP A 255 -28.24 32.19 -5.55
N LYS A 256 -27.26 33.09 -5.49
CA LYS A 256 -27.39 34.48 -5.98
C LYS A 256 -27.59 34.59 -7.49
N LYS A 257 -27.10 33.62 -8.28
CA LYS A 257 -27.34 33.58 -9.73
C LYS A 257 -28.75 33.10 -10.06
N THR A 258 -29.34 32.32 -9.18
CA THR A 258 -30.67 31.74 -9.37
C THR A 258 -31.79 32.64 -8.84
N LEU A 259 -31.53 33.55 -7.89
CA LEU A 259 -32.46 34.63 -7.52
C LEU A 259 -32.52 35.71 -8.59
#